data_AF-A0AAW4XRF3-F1
#
_entry.id   AF-A0AAW4XRF3-F1
#
_cell.length_a   1.000
_cell.length_b   1.000
_cell.length_c   1.000
_cell.angle_alpha   90.00
_cell.angle_beta   90.00
_cell.angle_gamma   90.00
#
_symmetry.space_group_name_H-M   'P 1'
#
loop_
_entity.id
_entity.type
_entity.pdbx_description
1 polymer ?
#
loop_
_entity_poly.entity_id
_entity_poly.type
_entity_poly.pdbx_seq_one_letter_code
_entity_poly.pdbx_strand_id
1 'polypeptide(L)'
;DGHISIVGIHAGAHAKVGFFMIPFGASVVTPYWGTRSELMEVVDLARAGRLDIHTETFTLDEGPTAYRRLREGSIRGRGVVVPG
;
A
#
# COMPACT_ATOMS: atom_id res chain seq x y z
N ASP A 1 -10.18 23.13 -6.89
CA ASP A 1 -8.90 22.53 -6.46
C ASP A 1 -8.98 21.02 -6.52
N GLY A 2 -7.99 20.38 -7.13
CA GLY A 2 -7.87 18.92 -7.23
C GLY A 2 -6.73 18.40 -6.35
N HIS A 3 -6.81 17.13 -5.95
CA HIS A 3 -5.71 16.45 -5.25
C HIS A 3 -5.40 15.14 -5.95
N ILE A 4 -4.14 14.96 -6.32
CA ILE A 4 -3.64 13.76 -7.00
C ILE A 4 -2.57 13.14 -6.11
N SER A 5 -2.83 11.94 -5.61
CA SER A 5 -1.85 11.15 -4.85
C SER A 5 -1.28 10.03 -5.73
N ILE A 6 0.02 10.07 -5.99
CA ILE A 6 0.73 9.02 -6.70
C ILE A 6 1.29 8.05 -5.66
N VAL A 7 0.73 6.84 -5.60
CA VAL A 7 1.14 5.77 -4.67
C VAL A 7 1.83 4.64 -5.42
N GLY A 8 2.79 4.01 -4.75
CA GLY A 8 3.60 2.93 -5.31
C GLY A 8 4.96 3.41 -5.85
N ILE A 9 5.94 2.50 -5.82
CA ILE A 9 7.28 2.75 -6.34
C ILE A 9 7.52 1.77 -7.48
N HIS A 10 7.84 2.31 -8.65
CA HIS A 10 8.20 1.52 -9.82
C HIS A 10 9.48 2.08 -10.44
N ALA A 11 10.47 1.22 -10.65
CA ALA A 11 11.80 1.63 -11.10
C ALA A 11 11.87 2.13 -12.55
N GLY A 12 10.83 1.89 -13.37
CA GLY A 12 10.83 2.21 -14.80
C GLY A 12 9.65 3.03 -15.31
N ALA A 13 8.81 3.58 -14.43
CA ALA A 13 7.59 4.28 -14.81
C ALA A 13 7.28 5.38 -13.81
N HIS A 14 6.94 6.56 -14.34
CA HIS A 14 6.71 7.77 -13.56
C HIS A 14 5.46 8.47 -14.07
N ALA A 15 4.70 9.07 -13.16
CA ALA A 15 3.61 9.96 -13.54
C ALA A 15 4.20 11.23 -14.19
N LYS A 16 3.55 11.72 -15.24
CA LYS A 16 3.93 12.98 -15.90
C LYS A 16 3.17 14.14 -15.26
N VAL A 17 3.89 15.10 -14.70
CA VAL A 17 3.31 16.28 -14.02
C VAL A 17 3.92 17.54 -14.64
N GLY A 18 3.08 18.49 -15.02
CA GLY A 18 3.52 19.75 -15.64
C GLY A 18 2.36 20.62 -16.11
N PHE A 19 2.70 21.82 -16.60
CA PHE A 19 1.71 22.73 -17.18
C PHE A 19 0.96 22.05 -18.32
N PHE A 20 -0.35 22.29 -18.38
CA PHE A 20 -1.26 21.70 -19.39
C PHE A 20 -1.40 20.17 -19.33
N MET A 21 -0.84 19.48 -18.32
CA MET A 21 -0.97 18.03 -18.11
C MET A 21 -1.92 17.67 -16.97
N ILE A 22 -2.18 18.60 -16.04
CA ILE A 22 -3.07 18.40 -14.89
C ILE A 22 -4.10 19.55 -14.81
N PRO A 23 -5.25 19.34 -14.14
CA PRO A 23 -6.24 20.40 -13.93
C PRO A 23 -5.65 21.64 -13.25
N PHE A 24 -6.16 22.82 -13.60
CA PHE A 24 -5.74 24.07 -12.96
C PHE A 24 -6.07 24.06 -11.46
N GLY A 25 -5.12 24.51 -10.65
CA GLY A 25 -5.26 24.50 -9.19
C GLY A 25 -5.18 23.10 -8.55
N ALA A 26 -4.68 22.07 -9.27
CA ALA A 26 -4.47 20.76 -8.68
C ALA A 26 -3.15 20.66 -7.89
N SER A 27 -3.20 19.99 -6.74
CA SER A 27 -2.04 19.59 -5.94
C SER A 27 -1.64 18.15 -6.28
N VAL A 28 -0.35 17.88 -6.35
CA VAL A 28 0.19 16.54 -6.60
C VAL A 28 1.13 16.16 -5.46
N VAL A 29 0.94 14.96 -4.91
CA VAL A 29 1.76 14.41 -3.83
C VAL A 29 2.19 12.98 -4.15
N THR A 30 3.38 12.60 -3.69
CA THR A 30 3.94 11.26 -3.81
C THR A 30 4.34 10.75 -2.41
N PRO A 31 3.37 10.35 -1.58
CA PRO A 31 3.65 9.94 -0.21
C PRO A 31 4.49 8.66 -0.19
N TYR A 32 5.43 8.59 0.75
CA TYR A 32 6.19 7.38 1.04
C TYR A 32 6.10 7.07 2.53
N TRP A 33 5.31 6.04 2.85
CA TRP A 33 4.95 5.67 4.23
C TRP A 33 4.33 6.83 5.03
N GLY A 34 4.13 6.60 6.32
CA GLY A 34 3.70 7.59 7.30
C GLY A 34 4.65 7.61 8.50
N THR A 35 4.45 8.59 9.36
CA THR A 35 5.11 8.72 10.64
C THR A 35 4.71 7.60 11.60
N ARG A 36 5.50 7.42 12.66
CA ARG A 36 5.15 6.50 13.75
C ARG A 36 3.81 6.85 14.40
N SER A 37 3.48 8.13 14.53
CA SER A 37 2.21 8.57 15.12
C SER A 37 1.01 8.18 14.25
N GLU A 38 1.10 8.39 12.94
CA GLU A 38 0.08 7.95 11.99
C GLU A 38 -0.11 6.42 12.02
N LEU A 39 0.97 5.64 12.22
CA LEU A 39 0.84 4.19 12.42
C LEU A 39 0.02 3.86 13.68
N MET A 40 0.23 4.57 14.79
CA MET A 40 -0.54 4.34 16.02
C MET A 40 -2.03 4.65 15.79
N GLU A 41 -2.34 5.73 15.07
CA GLU A 41 -3.71 6.10 14.71
C GLU A 41 -4.40 5.02 13.86
N VAL A 42 -3.70 4.46 12.87
CA VAL A 42 -4.23 3.36 12.03
C VAL A 42 -4.49 2.10 12.86
N VAL A 43 -3.62 1.78 13.82
CA VAL A 43 -3.83 0.66 14.75
C VAL A 43 -5.08 0.89 15.61
N ASP A 44 -5.30 2.11 16.08
CA ASP A 44 -6.49 2.44 16.87
C ASP A 44 -7.78 2.36 16.02
N LEU A 45 -7.73 2.74 14.74
CA LEU A 45 -8.83 2.51 13.79
C LEU A 45 -9.14 1.02 13.60
N ALA A 46 -8.12 0.17 13.48
CA ALA A 46 -8.30 -1.27 13.39
C ALA A 46 -8.94 -1.85 14.66
N ARG A 47 -8.47 -1.43 15.85
CA ARG A 47 -9.05 -1.83 17.15
C ARG A 47 -10.50 -1.41 17.30
N ALA A 48 -10.86 -0.23 16.77
CA ALA A 48 -12.23 0.27 16.76
C ALA A 48 -13.13 -0.42 15.71
N GLY A 49 -12.63 -1.43 14.99
CA GLY A 49 -13.39 -2.16 13.97
C GLY A 49 -13.70 -1.31 12.72
N ARG A 50 -12.93 -0.24 12.48
CA ARG A 50 -13.14 0.70 11.36
C ARG A 50 -12.37 0.31 10.10
N LEU A 51 -11.53 -0.71 10.19
CA LEU A 51 -10.74 -1.25 9.08
C LEU A 51 -11.03 -2.74 8.95
N ASP A 52 -11.34 -3.17 7.72
CA ASP A 52 -11.33 -4.58 7.34
C ASP A 52 -10.01 -4.87 6.62
N ILE A 53 -9.21 -5.81 7.16
CA ILE A 53 -7.89 -6.14 6.65
C ILE A 53 -7.94 -7.54 6.06
N HIS A 54 -7.96 -7.62 4.73
CA HIS A 54 -7.95 -8.90 4.03
C HIS A 54 -6.54 -9.52 4.08
N THR A 55 -6.40 -10.63 4.80
CA THR A 55 -5.14 -11.36 4.95
C THR A 55 -5.24 -12.80 4.47
N GLU A 56 -4.13 -13.30 3.94
CA GLU A 56 -3.90 -14.72 3.67
C GLU A 56 -2.69 -15.16 4.48
N THR A 57 -2.86 -16.20 5.31
CA THR A 57 -1.81 -16.69 6.21
C THR A 57 -1.05 -17.85 5.59
N PHE A 58 0.26 -17.87 5.80
CA PHE A 58 1.18 -18.92 5.39
C PHE A 58 1.96 -19.37 6.62
N THR A 59 2.23 -20.66 6.75
CA THR A 59 3.19 -21.16 7.73
C THR A 59 4.60 -20.68 7.39
N LEU A 60 5.52 -20.77 8.35
CA LEU A 60 6.91 -20.36 8.14
C LEU A 60 7.56 -21.11 6.96
N ASP A 61 7.29 -22.41 6.83
CA ASP A 61 7.81 -23.26 5.73
C ASP A 61 7.22 -22.88 4.36
N GLU A 62 6.03 -22.29 4.33
CA GLU A 62 5.39 -21.80 3.12
C GLU A 62 5.87 -20.41 2.68
N GLY A 63 6.81 -19.79 3.42
CA GLY A 63 7.40 -18.49 3.07
C GLY A 63 7.82 -18.38 1.60
N PRO A 64 8.55 -19.34 1.00
CA PRO A 64 8.88 -19.33 -0.42
C PRO A 64 7.65 -19.33 -1.34
N THR A 65 6.60 -20.08 -0.98
CA THR A 65 5.33 -20.11 -1.72
C THR A 65 4.63 -18.75 -1.67
N ALA A 66 4.61 -18.10 -0.50
CA ALA A 66 4.05 -16.75 -0.34
C ALA A 66 4.75 -15.74 -1.26
N TYR A 67 6.08 -15.76 -1.33
CA TYR A 67 6.84 -14.90 -2.23
C TYR A 67 6.56 -15.17 -3.72
N ARG A 68 6.48 -16.44 -4.12
CA ARG A 68 6.13 -16.81 -5.50
C ARG A 68 4.74 -16.27 -5.87
N ARG A 69 3.74 -16.46 -5.01
CA ARG A 69 2.37 -15.96 -5.24
C ARG A 69 2.29 -14.44 -5.25
N LEU A 70 3.07 -13.76 -4.40
CA LEU A 70 3.20 -12.31 -4.44
C LEU A 70 3.74 -11.82 -5.79
N ARG A 71 4.78 -12.49 -6.32
CA ARG A 71 5.36 -12.18 -7.63
C ARG A 71 4.38 -12.42 -8.78
N GLU A 72 3.59 -13.48 -8.70
CA GLU A 72 2.53 -13.80 -9.67
C GLU A 72 1.31 -12.87 -9.55
N GLY A 73 1.21 -12.06 -8.49
CA GLY A 73 0.04 -11.21 -8.23
C GLY A 73 -1.21 -11.98 -7.80
N SER A 74 -1.04 -13.21 -7.28
CA SER A 74 -2.15 -14.10 -6.92
C SER A 74 -2.57 -14.06 -5.45
N ILE A 75 -1.93 -13.20 -4.64
CA ILE A 75 -2.36 -12.90 -3.26
C ILE A 75 -3.34 -11.73 -3.31
N ARG A 76 -4.52 -11.91 -2.72
CA ARG A 76 -5.45 -10.81 -2.46
C ARG A 76 -5.12 -10.21 -1.09
N GLY A 77 -5.01 -8.89 -1.01
CA GLY A 77 -4.69 -8.21 0.24
C GLY A 77 -3.24 -8.46 0.69
N ARG A 78 -3.06 -8.97 1.92
CA ARG A 78 -1.74 -9.17 2.53
C ARG A 78 -1.43 -10.64 2.80
N GLY A 79 -0.32 -11.13 2.24
CA GLY A 79 0.30 -12.38 2.67
C GLY A 79 1.02 -12.19 4.00
N VAL A 80 0.69 -13.00 5.00
CA VAL A 80 1.28 -12.97 6.34
C VAL A 80 1.89 -14.34 6.64
N VAL A 81 3.21 -14.38 6.81
CA VAL A 81 3.90 -15.59 7.28
C VAL A 81 3.86 -15.61 8.80
N VAL A 82 3.27 -16.65 9.39
CA VAL A 82 3.14 -16.81 10.83
C VAL A 82 4.07 -17.93 11.34
N PRO A 83 4.79 -17.72 12.46
CA PRO A 83 5.78 -18.68 12.97
C PRO A 83 5.17 -19.95 13.61
N GLY A 84 3.85 -20.03 13.79
CA GLY A 84 3.19 -21.09 14.56
C GLY A 84 3.14 -20.78 16.05
#